data_AF-A0A350MM80-F1
#
_entry.id   AF-A0A350MM80-F1
#
_cell.length_a   1.000
_cell.length_b   1.000
_cell.length_c   1.000
_cell.angle_alpha   90.00
_cell.angle_beta   90.00
_cell.angle_gamma   90.00
#
_symmetry.space_group_name_H-M   'P 1'
#
loop_
_entity.id
_entity.type
_entity.pdbx_description
1 polymer ?
#
loop_
_entity_poly.entity_id
_entity_poly.type
_entity_poly.pdbx_seq_one_letter_code
_entity_poly.pdbx_strand_id
1 'polypeptide(L)'
;EAKILAACAGLLQDMGFNIDESETKLGVITSSKMRSAISAGQQVAAVFVALLGGGYMPTDKEQKMRASVITRPVGEHGEHITVRVTFQRIVWNTQGQVTTSESLTDPKIYQEFFDKLSKSIFLEAQEI
;
A
#
# COMPACT_ATOMS: atom_id res chain seq x y z
N GLU A 1 19.61 3.22 11.04
CA GLU A 1 18.85 2.85 9.82
C GLU A 1 18.12 1.52 9.93
N ALA A 2 18.80 0.39 10.15
CA ALA A 2 18.16 -0.94 10.19
C ALA A 2 16.95 -1.05 11.15
N LYS A 3 17.01 -0.44 12.34
CA LYS A 3 15.87 -0.38 13.28
C LYS A 3 14.65 0.35 12.69
N ILE A 4 14.87 1.49 12.01
CA ILE A 4 13.79 2.25 11.35
C ILE A 4 13.17 1.43 10.22
N LEU A 5 14.00 0.74 9.44
CA LEU A 5 13.52 -0.12 8.37
C LEU A 5 12.70 -1.31 8.94
N ALA A 6 13.13 -1.90 10.06
CA ALA A 6 12.38 -2.94 10.78
C ALA A 6 11.03 -2.43 11.31
N ALA A 7 10.99 -1.24 11.92
CA ALA A 7 9.75 -0.59 12.35
C ALA A 7 8.79 -0.36 11.16
N CYS A 8 9.32 0.04 10.00
CA CYS A 8 8.52 0.17 8.77
C CYS A 8 7.96 -1.18 8.30
N ALA A 9 8.76 -2.25 8.36
CA ALA A 9 8.30 -3.59 8.00
C ALA A 9 7.17 -4.08 8.92
N GLY A 10 7.33 -3.91 10.24
CA GLY A 10 6.29 -4.25 11.23
C GLY A 10 5.01 -3.48 11.00
N LEU A 11 5.10 -2.16 10.79
CA LEU A 11 3.94 -1.33 10.48
C LEU A 11 3.22 -1.77 9.20
N LEU A 12 3.95 -2.10 8.13
CA LEU A 12 3.35 -2.59 6.89
C LEU A 12 2.58 -3.91 7.14
N GLN A 13 3.14 -4.81 7.94
CA GLN A 13 2.48 -6.05 8.36
C GLN A 13 1.21 -5.79 9.19
N ASP A 14 1.26 -4.86 10.15
CA ASP A 14 0.09 -4.45 10.95
C ASP A 14 -1.02 -3.85 10.07
N MET A 15 -0.64 -3.17 8.99
CA MET A 15 -1.58 -2.65 7.98
C MET A 15 -2.11 -3.72 7.00
N GLY A 16 -1.70 -4.98 7.20
CA GLY A 16 -2.10 -6.15 6.43
C GLY A 16 -1.39 -6.29 5.09
N PHE A 17 -0.21 -5.68 4.92
CA PHE A 17 0.66 -5.94 3.77
C PHE A 17 1.56 -7.14 4.03
N ASN A 18 1.78 -7.95 3.00
CA ASN A 18 2.84 -8.94 2.97
C ASN A 18 4.10 -8.27 2.44
N ILE A 19 5.23 -8.51 3.10
CA ILE A 19 6.53 -8.05 2.59
C ILE A 19 6.89 -8.90 1.37
N ASP A 20 7.07 -8.25 0.23
CA ASP A 20 7.46 -8.89 -1.02
C ASP A 20 9.00 -8.98 -1.09
N GLU A 21 9.70 -7.90 -0.72
CA GLU A 21 11.17 -7.82 -0.70
C GLU A 21 11.64 -6.86 0.41
N SER A 22 12.79 -7.15 1.02
CA SER A 22 13.44 -6.29 2.01
C SER A 22 14.96 -6.32 1.85
N GLU A 23 15.52 -5.22 1.37
CA GLU A 23 16.95 -5.05 1.15
C GLU A 23 17.51 -4.05 2.16
N THR A 24 17.93 -4.57 3.32
CA THR A 24 18.35 -3.78 4.47
C THR A 24 19.58 -2.92 4.19
N LYS A 25 20.50 -3.39 3.34
CA LYS A 25 21.71 -2.64 2.95
C LYS A 25 21.39 -1.43 2.07
N LEU A 26 20.31 -1.49 1.29
CA LEU A 26 19.87 -0.41 0.41
C LEU A 26 18.77 0.44 1.03
N GLY A 27 18.26 0.05 2.20
CA GLY A 27 17.19 0.75 2.89
C GLY A 27 15.83 0.59 2.20
N VAL A 28 15.57 -0.52 1.49
CA VAL A 28 14.36 -0.67 0.68
C VAL A 28 13.47 -1.79 1.20
N ILE A 29 12.17 -1.52 1.28
CA ILE A 29 11.12 -2.53 1.43
C ILE A 29 10.09 -2.35 0.31
N THR A 30 9.66 -3.46 -0.28
CA THR A 30 8.45 -3.51 -1.09
C THR A 30 7.45 -4.47 -0.47
N SER A 31 6.16 -4.13 -0.52
CA SER A 31 5.12 -4.92 0.09
C SER A 31 3.81 -4.80 -0.69
N SER A 32 2.95 -5.81 -0.55
CA SER A 32 1.66 -5.81 -1.23
C SER A 32 0.55 -6.48 -0.43
N LYS A 33 -0.69 -6.03 -0.67
CA LYS A 33 -1.90 -6.69 -0.17
C LYS A 33 -2.97 -6.76 -1.25
N MET A 34 -3.70 -7.87 -1.23
CA MET A 34 -4.87 -8.06 -2.07
C MET A 34 -6.12 -7.66 -1.28
N ARG A 35 -7.03 -6.94 -1.92
CA ARG A 35 -8.36 -6.62 -1.40
C ARG A 35 -9.38 -6.88 -2.50
N SER A 36 -10.60 -7.20 -2.12
CA SER A 36 -11.73 -7.16 -3.06
C SER A 36 -11.92 -5.72 -3.54
N ALA A 37 -12.24 -5.56 -4.82
CA ALA A 37 -12.58 -4.27 -5.44
C ALA A 37 -14.07 -4.20 -5.84
N ILE A 38 -14.86 -5.19 -5.45
CA ILE A 38 -16.27 -5.31 -5.83
C ILE A 38 -17.07 -4.13 -5.27
N SER A 39 -17.64 -3.32 -6.16
CA SER A 39 -18.58 -2.25 -5.81
C SER A 39 -20.02 -2.72 -6.01
N ALA A 40 -20.85 -2.62 -4.97
CA ALA A 40 -22.27 -2.99 -5.05
C ALA A 40 -23.03 -2.18 -6.13
N GLY A 41 -22.69 -0.90 -6.31
CA GLY A 41 -23.29 -0.06 -7.34
C GLY A 41 -22.92 -0.48 -8.77
N GLN A 42 -21.65 -0.85 -9.01
CA GLN A 42 -21.23 -1.39 -10.31
C GLN A 42 -21.91 -2.72 -10.62
N GLN A 43 -22.07 -3.60 -9.62
CA GLN A 43 -22.73 -4.90 -9.79
C GLN A 43 -24.22 -4.74 -10.16
N VAL A 44 -24.94 -3.85 -9.48
CA VAL A 44 -26.36 -3.58 -9.79
C VAL A 44 -26.52 -2.99 -11.19
N ALA A 45 -25.67 -2.05 -11.59
CA ALA A 45 -25.69 -1.47 -12.93
C ALA A 45 -25.38 -2.50 -14.02
N ALA A 46 -24.37 -3.34 -13.81
CA ALA A 46 -24.00 -4.40 -14.75
C ALA A 46 -25.14 -5.42 -14.96
N VAL A 47 -25.83 -5.82 -13.88
CA VAL A 47 -27.02 -6.69 -13.97
C VAL A 47 -28.15 -6.00 -14.74
N PHE A 48 -28.40 -4.72 -14.48
CA PHE A 48 -29.44 -3.96 -15.17
C PHE A 48 -29.18 -3.86 -16.68
N VAL A 49 -27.94 -3.58 -17.10
CA VAL A 49 -27.54 -3.53 -18.51
C VAL A 49 -27.67 -4.92 -19.18
N ALA A 50 -27.27 -5.99 -18.47
CA ALA A 50 -27.41 -7.35 -18.99
C ALA A 50 -28.87 -7.74 -19.23
N LEU A 51 -29.78 -7.36 -18.33
CA LEU A 51 -31.23 -7.59 -18.48
C LEU A 51 -31.84 -6.81 -19.65
N LEU A 52 -31.27 -5.66 -20.02
CA LEU A 52 -31.69 -4.88 -21.19
C LEU A 52 -31.08 -5.35 -22.52
N GLY A 53 -30.45 -6.54 -22.54
CA GLY A 53 -29.84 -7.11 -23.75
C GLY A 53 -28.46 -6.52 -24.09
N GLY A 54 -27.87 -5.71 -23.20
CA GLY A 54 -26.59 -5.01 -23.43
C GLY A 54 -25.32 -5.87 -23.31
N GLY A 55 -25.44 -7.18 -23.10
CA GLY A 55 -24.30 -8.09 -22.93
C GLY A 55 -23.62 -8.00 -21.55
N TYR A 56 -22.53 -8.77 -21.37
CA TYR A 56 -21.78 -8.83 -20.11
C TYR A 56 -20.91 -7.58 -19.93
N MET A 57 -21.18 -6.77 -18.90
CA MET A 57 -20.36 -5.63 -18.52
C MET A 57 -19.28 -6.06 -17.50
N PRO A 58 -17.98 -5.93 -17.81
CA PRO A 58 -16.93 -6.18 -16.83
C PRO A 58 -17.02 -5.19 -15.65
N THR A 59 -16.96 -5.71 -14.43
CA THR A 59 -16.94 -4.93 -13.17
C THR A 59 -15.60 -5.12 -12.45
N ASP A 60 -15.26 -4.23 -11.52
CA ASP A 60 -14.05 -4.37 -10.72
C ASP A 60 -14.17 -5.59 -9.78
N LYS A 61 -13.13 -6.43 -9.73
CA LYS A 61 -13.14 -7.70 -8.99
C LYS A 61 -12.11 -7.70 -7.87
N GLU A 62 -10.85 -7.45 -8.22
CA GLU A 62 -9.72 -7.53 -7.31
C GLU A 62 -8.85 -6.28 -7.43
N GLN A 63 -8.29 -5.84 -6.30
CA GLN A 63 -7.30 -4.78 -6.28
C GLN A 63 -6.07 -5.20 -5.48
N LYS A 64 -4.89 -4.93 -6.04
CA LYS A 64 -3.59 -5.07 -5.39
C LYS A 64 -3.12 -3.68 -4.98
N MET A 65 -2.95 -3.50 -3.68
CA MET A 65 -2.25 -2.33 -3.16
C MET A 65 -0.78 -2.70 -3.00
N ARG A 66 0.12 -1.82 -3.44
CA ARG A 66 1.56 -1.93 -3.22
C ARG A 66 2.02 -0.77 -2.36
N ALA A 67 2.98 -1.03 -1.48
CA ALA A 67 3.71 0.01 -0.77
C ALA A 67 5.21 -0.19 -1.00
N SER A 68 5.94 0.91 -1.18
CA SER A 68 7.39 0.89 -1.23
C SER A 68 7.94 1.89 -0.24
N VAL A 69 8.79 1.41 0.67
CA VAL A 69 9.46 2.22 1.67
C VAL A 69 10.94 2.30 1.33
N ILE A 70 11.50 3.49 1.42
CA ILE A 70 12.92 3.77 1.24
C ILE A 70 13.40 4.56 2.46
N THR A 71 14.43 4.05 3.14
CA THR A 71 15.17 4.75 4.18
C THR A 71 16.51 5.20 3.64
N ARG A 72 16.97 6.39 4.06
CA ARG A 72 18.35 6.83 3.83
C ARG A 72 18.87 7.67 4.99
N PRO A 73 20.12 7.45 5.45
CA PRO A 73 20.79 8.39 6.34
C PRO A 73 21.04 9.71 5.63
N VAL A 74 20.85 10.82 6.34
CA VAL A 74 21.08 12.18 5.88
C VAL A 74 21.74 13.00 6.99
N GLY A 75 22.35 14.12 6.58
CA GLY A 75 23.22 14.92 7.46
C GLY A 75 24.70 14.61 7.23
N GLU A 76 25.59 15.47 7.71
CA GLU A 76 27.04 15.31 7.49
C GLU A 76 27.61 14.04 8.13
N HIS A 77 26.94 13.55 9.17
CA HIS A 77 27.34 12.35 9.91
C HIS A 77 26.26 11.25 9.89
N GLY A 78 25.21 11.41 9.09
CA GLY A 78 24.09 10.46 9.05
C GLY A 78 23.26 10.48 10.33
N GLU A 79 23.21 11.62 11.00
CA GLU A 79 22.50 11.84 12.28
C GLU A 79 20.98 11.71 12.15
N HIS A 80 20.44 11.79 10.94
CA HIS A 80 19.01 11.67 10.67
C HIS A 80 18.73 10.57 9.65
N ILE A 81 17.57 9.92 9.77
CA ILE A 81 17.08 8.98 8.76
C ILE A 81 15.86 9.60 8.08
N THR A 82 15.92 9.73 6.76
CA THR A 82 14.74 10.04 5.95
C THR A 82 13.99 8.76 5.64
N VAL A 83 12.67 8.82 5.72
CA VAL A 83 11.76 7.74 5.34
C VAL A 83 10.84 8.27 4.24
N ARG A 84 10.84 7.60 3.09
CA ARG A 84 9.90 7.84 1.99
C ARG A 84 9.04 6.61 1.83
N VAL A 85 7.72 6.80 1.76
CA VAL A 85 6.78 5.76 1.36
C VAL A 85 6.07 6.17 0.09
N THR A 86 5.76 5.22 -0.79
CA THR A 86 4.83 5.40 -1.90
C THR A 86 3.78 4.31 -1.87
N PHE A 87 2.55 4.65 -2.26
CA PHE A 87 1.45 3.69 -2.35
C PHE A 87 0.93 3.65 -3.79
N GLN A 88 0.63 2.45 -4.27
CA GLN A 88 0.06 2.23 -5.61
C GLN A 88 -1.14 1.29 -5.51
N ARG A 89 -2.11 1.50 -6.40
CA ARG A 89 -3.28 0.62 -6.56
C ARG A 89 -3.34 0.14 -7.99
N ILE A 90 -3.50 -1.18 -8.14
CA ILE A 90 -3.80 -1.83 -9.41
C ILE A 90 -5.14 -2.54 -9.25
N VAL A 91 -6.06 -2.36 -10.20
CA VAL A 91 -7.40 -2.95 -10.20
C VAL A 91 -7.56 -3.85 -11.42
N TRP A 92 -8.12 -5.04 -11.20
CA TRP A 92 -8.50 -5.98 -12.25
C TRP A 92 -10.02 -6.13 -12.29
N ASN A 93 -10.56 -6.13 -13.52
CA ASN A 93 -11.96 -6.46 -13.73
C ASN A 93 -12.22 -7.96 -13.66
N THR A 94 -13.50 -8.34 -13.75
CA THR A 94 -13.95 -9.74 -13.77
C THR A 94 -13.41 -10.57 -14.92
N GLN A 95 -12.87 -9.96 -15.98
CA GLN A 95 -12.21 -10.62 -17.11
C GLN A 95 -10.69 -10.75 -16.93
N GLY A 96 -10.15 -10.34 -15.78
CA GLY A 96 -8.71 -10.41 -15.48
C GLY A 96 -7.88 -9.32 -16.18
N GLN A 97 -8.53 -8.29 -16.75
CA GLN A 97 -7.84 -7.17 -17.38
C GLN A 97 -7.56 -6.08 -16.33
N VAL A 98 -6.37 -5.47 -16.40
CA VAL A 98 -6.05 -4.29 -15.59
C VAL A 98 -6.89 -3.12 -16.07
N THR A 99 -7.78 -2.61 -15.23
CA THR A 99 -8.62 -1.43 -15.52
C THR A 99 -7.96 -0.15 -15.06
N THR A 100 -7.24 -0.21 -13.93
CA THR A 100 -6.59 0.95 -13.32
C THR A 100 -5.23 0.57 -12.76
N SER A 101 -4.24 1.43 -12.95
CA SER A 101 -2.94 1.37 -12.27
C SER A 101 -2.52 2.80 -11.93
N GLU A 102 -2.56 3.17 -10.66
CA GLU A 102 -2.35 4.54 -10.21
C GLU A 102 -1.56 4.63 -8.92
N SER A 103 -0.86 5.76 -8.73
CA SER A 103 -0.29 6.14 -7.45
C SER A 103 -1.37 6.72 -6.55
N LEU A 104 -1.43 6.27 -5.30
CA LEU A 104 -2.33 6.84 -4.31
C LEU A 104 -1.67 8.08 -3.70
N THR A 105 -2.27 9.25 -3.94
CA THR A 105 -1.73 10.55 -3.52
C THR A 105 -2.55 11.24 -2.43
N ASP A 106 -3.62 10.60 -1.93
CA ASP A 106 -4.44 11.13 -0.84
C ASP A 106 -3.57 11.35 0.42
N PRO A 107 -3.40 12.61 0.88
CA PRO A 107 -2.57 12.92 2.04
C PRO A 107 -2.96 12.15 3.30
N LYS A 108 -4.24 11.77 3.48
CA LYS A 108 -4.70 11.04 4.66
C LYS A 108 -4.03 9.68 4.81
N ILE A 109 -3.76 8.99 3.68
CA ILE A 109 -3.09 7.69 3.68
C ILE A 109 -1.67 7.82 4.25
N TYR A 110 -0.97 8.88 3.84
CA TYR A 110 0.40 9.15 4.29
C TYR A 110 0.41 9.61 5.75
N GLN A 111 -0.50 10.50 6.15
CA GLN A 111 -0.64 10.95 7.54
C GLN A 111 -0.86 9.77 8.48
N GLU A 112 -1.80 8.87 8.16
CA GLU A 112 -2.06 7.68 8.98
C GLU A 112 -0.83 6.76 9.09
N PHE A 113 -0.12 6.55 7.98
CA PHE A 113 1.11 5.76 7.98
C PHE A 113 2.18 6.39 8.89
N PHE A 114 2.46 7.68 8.73
CA PHE A 114 3.50 8.35 9.51
C PHE A 114 3.13 8.52 10.98
N ASP A 115 1.86 8.73 11.31
CA ASP A 115 1.38 8.78 12.70
C ASP A 115 1.58 7.44 13.41
N LYS A 116 1.27 6.32 12.73
CA LYS A 116 1.50 4.98 13.28
C LYS A 116 2.99 4.65 13.37
N LEU A 117 3.78 5.03 12.37
CA LEU A 117 5.24 4.83 12.36
C LEU A 117 5.90 5.59 13.52
N SER A 118 5.51 6.86 13.72
CA SER A 118 6.01 7.70 14.81
C SER A 118 5.76 7.04 16.17
N LYS A 119 4.55 6.51 16.40
CA LYS A 119 4.22 5.76 17.63
C LYS A 119 5.05 4.49 17.79
N SER A 120 5.23 3.71 16.73
CA SER A 120 6.03 2.49 16.75
C SER A 120 7.49 2.77 17.14
N ILE A 121 8.11 3.76 16.51
CA ILE A 121 9.49 4.16 16.79
C ILE A 121 9.62 4.70 18.21
N PHE A 122 8.65 5.48 18.67
CA PHE A 122 8.65 6.03 20.02
C PHE A 122 8.60 4.93 21.09
N LEU A 123 7.77 3.90 20.92
CA LEU A 123 7.71 2.76 21.83
C LEU A 123 9.01 1.95 21.82
N GLU A 124 9.56 1.67 20.64
CA GLU A 124 10.82 0.93 20.49
C GLU A 124 12.02 1.68 21.09
N ALA A 125 11.95 3.02 21.15
CA ALA A 125 12.95 3.85 21.83
C ALA A 125 12.83 3.84 23.36
N GLN A 126 11.68 3.46 23.92
CA GLN A 126 11.43 3.39 25.37
C GLN A 126 11.66 2.01 26.00
N GLU A 127 11.69 0.94 25.21
CA GLU A 127 12.05 -0.41 25.68
C GLU A 127 13.57 -0.60 25.92
N ILE A 128 14.30 0.50 26.14
CA ILE A 128 15.75 0.54 26.40
C ILE A 128 16.01 1.13 27.78
#